data_AF-A0A975EHG0-F1
#
_entry.id   AF-A0A975EHG0-F1
#
_cell.length_a   1.000
_cell.length_b   1.000
_cell.length_c   1.000
_cell.angle_alpha   90.00
_cell.angle_beta   90.00
_cell.angle_gamma   90.00
#
_symmetry.space_group_name_H-M   'P 1'
#
loop_
_entity.id
_entity.type
_entity.pdbx_description
1 polymer ?
#
loop_
_entity_poly.entity_id
_entity_poly.type
_entity_poly.pdbx_seq_one_letter_code
_entity_poly.pdbx_strand_id
1 'polypeptide(L)'
;MPPRPNSSCRLSWLSMQLMVVSSLACPGQTVYQTDFENFQAGPNRLVGTENWVGNSTTSGSHGIDQDAIPGSGLGKTAFIGFAPPAGAINPVLVSRSVNLNPATNSEPIIEFESLLGIKDSTNAFRDSFWISFFNISHGTRLAHIRFANEANSSWIYYGDGVGITNTQVNFIPGEIHLLLVRIDLVMNRWSAYLDGIPLFNGVPFTALTGTSAGRTLGSVGAEWRRSGLSWGDNWMLIADWQVRMMPLQLNSAARDGAGGFVIRWTGDPARSYQIQHSDELGEWKNTLPGSTFPTQTNHGILSFTDSGALPAQRFYRVLRTP
;
A
#
# COMPACT_ATOMS: atom_id res chain seq x y z
N MET A 1 50.44 -55.86 41.09
CA MET A 1 49.29 -55.37 41.89
C MET A 1 48.72 -54.11 41.23
N PRO A 2 47.45 -53.72 41.48
CA PRO A 2 46.55 -53.51 40.33
C PRO A 2 46.02 -52.05 40.09
N PRO A 3 44.72 -51.66 40.14
CA PRO A 3 44.09 -51.18 38.90
C PRO A 3 43.27 -49.87 38.94
N ARG A 4 43.24 -49.12 37.82
CA ARG A 4 42.23 -48.08 37.45
C ARG A 4 42.17 -46.88 38.43
N PRO A 5 41.32 -45.83 38.23
CA PRO A 5 40.47 -45.42 37.11
C PRO A 5 41.12 -44.21 36.35
N ASN A 6 40.49 -43.20 35.72
CA ASN A 6 39.07 -42.80 35.58
C ASN A 6 38.78 -42.00 34.28
N SER A 7 37.51 -41.65 34.11
CA SER A 7 36.81 -40.93 33.05
C SER A 7 37.11 -39.43 32.91
N SER A 8 37.01 -38.89 31.68
CA SER A 8 36.08 -37.77 31.40
C SER A 8 35.78 -37.63 29.90
N CYS A 9 34.50 -37.67 29.52
CA CYS A 9 34.03 -37.29 28.18
C CYS A 9 33.80 -35.77 28.09
N ARG A 10 34.05 -35.15 26.92
CA ARG A 10 33.33 -33.93 26.48
C ARG A 10 33.39 -33.71 24.98
N LEU A 11 32.22 -33.60 24.36
CA LEU A 11 32.05 -33.10 22.99
C LEU A 11 32.59 -31.67 22.88
N SER A 12 33.35 -31.40 21.82
CA SER A 12 33.55 -30.04 21.31
C SER A 12 32.41 -29.74 20.33
N TRP A 13 31.65 -28.69 20.58
CA TRP A 13 30.38 -28.45 19.91
C TRP A 13 30.57 -28.00 18.45
N LEU A 14 29.79 -28.58 17.53
CA LEU A 14 29.68 -28.10 16.16
C LEU A 14 29.10 -26.68 16.17
N SER A 15 29.84 -25.72 15.61
CA SER A 15 29.43 -24.31 15.61
C SER A 15 28.28 -24.07 14.61
N MET A 16 27.04 -24.31 15.04
CA MET A 16 25.86 -23.97 14.26
C MET A 16 25.73 -22.46 14.15
N GLN A 17 26.21 -21.89 13.04
CA GLN A 17 26.14 -20.47 12.77
C GLN A 17 24.67 -20.03 12.67
N LEU A 18 24.25 -19.18 13.61
CA LEU A 18 22.93 -18.56 13.58
C LEU A 18 22.92 -17.48 12.48
N MET A 19 22.67 -17.87 11.23
CA MET A 19 22.21 -16.94 10.21
C MET A 19 20.82 -16.43 10.62
N VAL A 20 20.82 -15.35 11.40
CA VAL A 20 19.68 -14.43 11.42
C VAL A 20 19.61 -13.85 10.02
N VAL A 21 18.79 -14.44 9.16
CA VAL A 21 18.37 -13.82 7.91
C VAL A 21 17.51 -12.62 8.30
N SER A 22 18.18 -11.49 8.54
CA SER A 22 17.54 -10.18 8.65
C SER A 22 16.59 -10.04 7.48
N SER A 23 15.30 -9.84 7.79
CA SER A 23 14.18 -10.08 6.89
C SER A 23 14.51 -9.68 5.45
N LEU A 24 14.64 -10.69 4.57
CA LEU A 24 14.45 -10.47 3.15
C LEU A 24 13.06 -9.84 3.00
N ALA A 25 13.02 -8.55 2.73
CA ALA A 25 11.79 -7.82 2.56
C ALA A 25 11.09 -8.41 1.34
N CYS A 26 10.15 -9.32 1.58
CA CYS A 26 9.39 -9.97 0.51
C CYS A 26 8.66 -8.86 -0.25
N PRO A 27 9.06 -8.55 -1.50
CA PRO A 27 8.49 -7.42 -2.21
C PRO A 27 7.01 -7.74 -2.44
N GLY A 28 6.14 -6.83 -2.02
CA GLY A 28 4.71 -7.00 -2.21
C GLY A 28 4.39 -7.23 -3.69
N GLN A 29 3.42 -8.11 -3.96
CA GLN A 29 3.01 -8.40 -5.33
C GLN A 29 2.58 -7.09 -5.99
N THR A 30 3.36 -6.60 -6.95
CA THR A 30 3.02 -5.40 -7.70
C THR A 30 1.79 -5.68 -8.54
N VAL A 31 0.76 -4.85 -8.34
CA VAL A 31 -0.51 -4.89 -9.08
C VAL A 31 -0.42 -3.97 -10.29
N TYR A 32 0.21 -2.80 -10.11
CA TYR A 32 0.58 -1.88 -11.15
C TYR A 32 1.74 -1.01 -10.68
N GLN A 33 2.63 -0.63 -11.60
CA GLN A 33 3.67 0.37 -11.37
C GLN A 33 3.90 1.14 -12.68
N THR A 34 4.22 2.44 -12.61
CA THR A 34 4.75 3.19 -13.74
C THR A 34 5.61 4.37 -13.28
N ASP A 35 6.72 4.54 -13.98
CA ASP A 35 7.61 5.71 -13.99
C ASP A 35 7.14 6.78 -15.01
N PHE A 36 6.12 6.46 -15.81
CA PHE A 36 5.66 7.21 -17.00
C PHE A 36 6.68 7.32 -18.15
N GLU A 37 7.86 6.69 -18.09
CA GLU A 37 8.87 6.81 -19.15
C GLU A 37 8.43 6.17 -20.48
N ASN A 38 7.55 5.17 -20.44
CA ASN A 38 6.97 4.57 -21.63
C ASN A 38 5.84 5.40 -22.27
N PHE A 39 5.43 6.51 -21.64
CA PHE A 39 4.34 7.35 -22.14
C PHE A 39 4.85 8.40 -23.14
N GLN A 40 3.95 8.86 -24.01
CA GLN A 40 4.21 10.00 -24.90
C GLN A 40 4.06 11.32 -24.13
N ALA A 41 5.06 12.20 -24.19
CA ALA A 41 4.94 13.55 -23.62
C ALA A 41 3.87 14.41 -24.33
N GLY A 42 3.22 15.28 -23.58
CA GLY A 42 2.23 16.26 -24.03
C GLY A 42 0.90 16.25 -23.25
N PRO A 43 0.06 17.28 -23.48
CA PRO A 43 -1.29 17.36 -22.91
C PRO A 43 -2.18 16.20 -23.38
N ASN A 44 -3.08 15.77 -22.50
CA ASN A 44 -4.04 14.68 -22.69
C ASN A 44 -3.42 13.26 -22.90
N ARG A 45 -2.11 13.05 -22.71
CA ARG A 45 -1.43 11.77 -23.02
C ARG A 45 -1.49 10.66 -21.96
N LEU A 46 -1.88 10.99 -20.74
CA LEU A 46 -2.05 10.01 -19.65
C LEU A 46 -3.25 9.07 -19.91
N VAL A 47 -4.46 9.64 -20.03
CA VAL A 47 -5.70 8.89 -20.27
C VAL A 47 -5.69 8.21 -21.65
N GLY A 48 -6.16 6.97 -21.70
CA GLY A 48 -6.11 6.10 -22.88
C GLY A 48 -4.85 5.24 -22.95
N THR A 49 -3.78 5.60 -22.24
CA THR A 49 -2.55 4.83 -22.13
C THR A 49 -2.63 3.87 -20.92
N GLU A 50 -2.18 2.62 -21.07
CA GLU A 50 -2.13 1.60 -19.99
C GLU A 50 -3.41 1.34 -19.17
N ASN A 51 -4.59 1.69 -19.69
CA ASN A 51 -5.88 1.69 -18.96
C ASN A 51 -5.99 2.76 -17.85
N TRP A 52 -5.29 3.88 -17.99
CA TRP A 52 -5.67 5.13 -17.34
C TRP A 52 -6.96 5.67 -17.98
N VAL A 53 -7.94 5.98 -17.15
CA VAL A 53 -9.23 6.55 -17.54
C VAL A 53 -9.40 7.93 -16.92
N GLY A 54 -10.17 8.81 -17.54
CA GLY A 54 -10.42 10.14 -17.00
C GLY A 54 -11.53 10.88 -17.71
N ASN A 55 -11.99 11.99 -17.12
CA ASN A 55 -13.22 12.68 -17.53
C ASN A 55 -13.00 13.95 -18.37
N SER A 56 -11.75 14.42 -18.55
CA SER A 56 -11.41 15.59 -19.38
C SER A 56 -10.21 15.28 -20.27
N THR A 57 -10.45 15.04 -21.55
CA THR A 57 -9.47 14.40 -22.46
C THR A 57 -9.03 15.27 -23.65
N THR A 58 -9.46 16.54 -23.67
CA THR A 58 -9.22 17.46 -24.80
C THR A 58 -8.59 18.80 -24.40
N SER A 59 -8.74 19.22 -23.14
CA SER A 59 -8.30 20.53 -22.63
C SER A 59 -6.82 20.63 -22.28
N GLY A 60 -6.15 19.51 -22.02
CA GLY A 60 -4.82 19.49 -21.40
C GLY A 60 -4.86 19.61 -19.87
N SER A 61 -6.01 19.38 -19.22
CA SER A 61 -6.14 19.37 -17.75
C SER A 61 -5.41 18.22 -17.06
N HIS A 62 -4.84 17.31 -17.84
CA HIS A 62 -3.89 16.29 -17.44
C HIS A 62 -2.93 16.03 -18.60
N GLY A 63 -1.84 15.32 -18.35
CA GLY A 63 -0.90 14.95 -19.41
C GLY A 63 0.32 14.24 -18.86
N ILE A 64 1.37 14.23 -19.67
CA ILE A 64 2.71 13.74 -19.36
C ILE A 64 3.67 14.87 -19.71
N ASP A 65 4.45 15.35 -18.76
CA ASP A 65 5.56 16.26 -19.04
C ASP A 65 6.85 15.47 -19.30
N GLN A 66 7.88 16.12 -19.84
CA GLN A 66 9.18 15.53 -20.12
C GLN A 66 10.25 15.90 -19.07
N ASP A 67 10.08 17.02 -18.34
CA ASP A 67 10.91 17.43 -17.20
C ASP A 67 10.17 18.53 -16.39
N ALA A 68 9.05 18.18 -15.75
CA ALA A 68 8.16 19.15 -15.10
C ALA A 68 8.83 19.97 -13.98
N ILE A 69 9.86 19.41 -13.35
CA ILE A 69 10.72 20.08 -12.36
C ILE A 69 12.16 19.96 -12.86
N PRO A 70 12.64 20.94 -13.64
CA PRO A 70 13.93 20.85 -14.33
C PRO A 70 15.11 20.52 -13.42
N GLY A 71 15.82 19.45 -13.77
CA GLY A 71 16.97 18.97 -12.99
C GLY A 71 16.61 18.11 -11.76
N SER A 72 15.33 17.78 -11.54
CA SER A 72 14.92 16.80 -10.53
C SER A 72 15.45 15.39 -10.77
N GLY A 73 15.73 15.05 -12.03
CA GLY A 73 16.16 13.71 -12.44
C GLY A 73 15.02 12.69 -12.59
N LEU A 74 13.76 13.10 -12.38
CA LEU A 74 12.58 12.21 -12.53
C LEU A 74 12.31 11.79 -13.98
N GLY A 75 12.77 12.57 -14.97
CA GLY A 75 12.42 12.34 -16.37
C GLY A 75 10.96 12.70 -16.64
N LYS A 76 10.23 11.81 -17.32
CA LYS A 76 8.80 12.01 -17.59
C LYS A 76 7.98 11.88 -16.33
N THR A 77 7.00 12.77 -16.18
CA THR A 77 6.07 12.74 -15.05
C THR A 77 4.65 12.98 -15.53
N ALA A 78 3.68 12.25 -15.00
CA ALA A 78 2.28 12.60 -15.22
C ALA A 78 1.91 13.90 -14.47
N PHE A 79 0.88 14.59 -14.95
CA PHE A 79 0.34 15.76 -14.26
C PHE A 79 -1.19 15.82 -14.32
N ILE A 80 -1.77 16.55 -13.37
CA ILE A 80 -3.15 17.04 -13.39
C ILE A 80 -3.16 18.53 -12.98
N GLY A 81 -3.90 19.38 -13.69
CA GLY A 81 -3.86 20.85 -13.55
C GLY A 81 -3.49 21.56 -14.85
N PHE A 82 -2.79 22.69 -14.74
CA PHE A 82 -2.38 23.62 -15.81
C PHE A 82 -3.54 24.26 -16.60
N ALA A 83 -4.26 23.47 -17.40
CA ALA A 83 -5.25 23.98 -18.35
C ALA A 83 -6.68 23.67 -17.88
N PRO A 84 -7.57 24.67 -17.74
CA PRO A 84 -8.95 24.46 -17.31
C PRO A 84 -9.72 23.46 -18.18
N PRO A 85 -10.56 22.57 -17.61
CA PRO A 85 -11.32 21.59 -18.37
C PRO A 85 -12.41 22.22 -19.23
N ALA A 86 -12.71 21.58 -20.36
CA ALA A 86 -13.81 22.01 -21.23
C ALA A 86 -15.18 21.73 -20.60
N GLY A 87 -16.07 22.73 -20.61
CA GLY A 87 -17.44 22.59 -20.12
C GLY A 87 -17.56 22.55 -18.59
N ALA A 88 -18.48 21.76 -18.07
CA ALA A 88 -18.89 21.77 -16.66
C ALA A 88 -18.21 20.69 -15.78
N ILE A 89 -17.04 20.18 -16.19
CA ILE A 89 -16.32 19.11 -15.50
C ILE A 89 -15.71 19.65 -14.20
N ASN A 90 -16.16 19.17 -13.03
CA ASN A 90 -15.49 19.36 -11.73
C ASN A 90 -15.92 18.22 -10.78
N PRO A 91 -15.02 17.37 -10.24
CA PRO A 91 -13.56 17.33 -10.44
C PRO A 91 -13.15 17.09 -11.89
N VAL A 92 -11.93 17.50 -12.26
CA VAL A 92 -11.15 16.73 -13.24
C VAL A 92 -10.62 15.49 -12.50
N LEU A 93 -10.80 14.31 -13.09
CA LEU A 93 -10.38 13.02 -12.52
C LEU A 93 -9.60 12.24 -13.56
N VAL A 94 -8.44 11.71 -13.14
CA VAL A 94 -7.72 10.62 -13.83
C VAL A 94 -7.51 9.48 -12.86
N SER A 95 -7.75 8.23 -13.26
CA SER A 95 -7.62 7.07 -12.39
C SER A 95 -7.14 5.82 -13.12
N ARG A 96 -6.58 4.89 -12.33
CA ARG A 96 -6.02 3.63 -12.79
C ARG A 96 -6.68 2.48 -12.04
N SER A 97 -7.33 1.59 -12.79
CA SER A 97 -8.04 0.42 -12.23
C SER A 97 -7.09 -0.65 -11.72
N VAL A 98 -7.32 -1.12 -10.49
CA VAL A 98 -6.54 -2.17 -9.81
C VAL A 98 -7.39 -3.36 -9.37
N ASN A 99 -8.71 -3.19 -9.24
CA ASN A 99 -9.71 -4.26 -9.04
C ASN A 99 -9.38 -5.29 -7.93
N LEU A 100 -8.88 -4.81 -6.79
CA LEU A 100 -8.50 -5.64 -5.65
C LEU A 100 -9.72 -5.91 -4.76
N ASN A 101 -10.13 -7.17 -4.70
CA ASN A 101 -11.18 -7.64 -3.81
C ASN A 101 -10.56 -8.52 -2.72
N PRO A 102 -10.64 -8.15 -1.43
CA PRO A 102 -10.02 -8.95 -0.38
C PRO A 102 -10.61 -10.36 -0.33
N ALA A 103 -11.88 -10.56 -0.71
CA ALA A 103 -12.51 -11.89 -0.69
C ALA A 103 -11.69 -12.93 -1.48
N THR A 104 -11.22 -12.55 -2.67
CA THR A 104 -10.46 -13.40 -3.60
C THR A 104 -8.94 -13.31 -3.44
N ASN A 105 -8.43 -12.22 -2.86
CA ASN A 105 -7.00 -11.93 -2.85
C ASN A 105 -6.32 -12.50 -1.60
N SER A 106 -5.19 -13.20 -1.77
CA SER A 106 -4.45 -13.83 -0.66
C SER A 106 -4.03 -12.83 0.41
N GLU A 107 -3.49 -11.68 -0.01
CA GLU A 107 -2.86 -10.72 0.90
C GLU A 107 -3.82 -9.72 1.55
N PRO A 108 -3.58 -9.34 2.82
CA PRO A 108 -4.47 -8.45 3.58
C PRO A 108 -4.31 -6.97 3.25
N ILE A 109 -3.07 -6.53 2.99
CA ILE A 109 -2.67 -5.13 2.99
C ILE A 109 -2.36 -4.69 1.56
N ILE A 110 -2.92 -3.55 1.17
CA ILE A 110 -2.57 -2.83 -0.05
C ILE A 110 -1.70 -1.65 0.34
N GLU A 111 -0.65 -1.41 -0.42
CA GLU A 111 0.24 -0.27 -0.30
C GLU A 111 0.22 0.51 -1.61
N PHE A 112 -0.08 1.81 -1.54
CA PHE A 112 0.02 2.75 -2.64
C PHE A 112 1.15 3.74 -2.35
N GLU A 113 1.95 4.02 -3.36
CA GLU A 113 3.14 4.86 -3.30
C GLU A 113 3.21 5.72 -4.56
N SER A 114 3.58 7.00 -4.42
CA SER A 114 3.85 7.90 -5.55
C SER A 114 4.61 9.13 -5.08
N LEU A 115 5.51 9.65 -5.92
CA LEU A 115 6.09 10.97 -5.77
C LEU A 115 5.11 12.03 -6.29
N LEU A 116 4.81 13.03 -5.46
CA LEU A 116 3.91 14.13 -5.75
C LEU A 116 4.62 15.46 -5.57
N GLY A 117 4.38 16.42 -6.46
CA GLY A 117 4.87 17.79 -6.33
C GLY A 117 3.79 18.78 -6.73
N ILE A 118 3.41 19.71 -5.86
CA ILE A 118 2.30 20.63 -6.10
C ILE A 118 2.84 22.03 -6.32
N LYS A 119 2.54 22.64 -7.47
CA LYS A 119 2.99 23.98 -7.82
C LYS A 119 1.83 24.96 -7.80
N ASP A 120 2.04 26.07 -7.08
CA ASP A 120 1.12 27.19 -6.98
C ASP A 120 0.74 27.79 -8.35
N SER A 121 -0.48 28.30 -8.45
CA SER A 121 -0.96 29.08 -9.61
C SER A 121 -0.09 30.33 -9.81
N THR A 122 0.20 30.68 -11.06
CA THR A 122 0.71 32.01 -11.42
C THR A 122 -0.43 33.04 -11.52
N ASN A 123 -1.68 32.60 -11.65
CA ASN A 123 -2.86 33.45 -11.65
C ASN A 123 -3.56 33.55 -10.27
N ALA A 124 -4.54 34.44 -10.15
CA ALA A 124 -5.21 34.79 -8.89
C ALA A 124 -6.21 33.73 -8.36
N PHE A 125 -6.48 32.67 -9.11
CA PHE A 125 -7.33 31.56 -8.71
C PHE A 125 -6.45 30.38 -8.29
N ARG A 126 -6.78 29.74 -7.18
CA ARG A 126 -6.13 28.51 -6.74
C ARG A 126 -7.14 27.45 -6.37
N ASP A 127 -6.82 26.23 -6.78
CA ASP A 127 -7.65 25.06 -6.64
C ASP A 127 -6.96 24.02 -5.76
N SER A 128 -7.56 22.85 -5.56
CA SER A 128 -7.00 21.81 -4.68
C SER A 128 -6.83 20.48 -5.40
N PHE A 129 -5.98 19.61 -4.84
CA PHE A 129 -5.68 18.29 -5.38
C PHE A 129 -6.08 17.19 -4.41
N TRP A 130 -6.42 16.02 -4.95
CA TRP A 130 -6.74 14.83 -4.18
C TRP A 130 -6.04 13.61 -4.77
N ILE A 131 -5.61 12.70 -3.90
CA ILE A 131 -5.44 11.28 -4.23
C ILE A 131 -6.63 10.53 -3.61
N SER A 132 -7.42 9.88 -4.45
CA SER A 132 -8.69 9.23 -4.10
C SER A 132 -8.67 7.73 -4.35
N PHE A 133 -9.32 7.00 -3.45
CA PHE A 133 -9.45 5.55 -3.48
C PHE A 133 -10.92 5.19 -3.71
N PHE A 134 -11.21 4.44 -4.77
CA PHE A 134 -12.57 4.11 -5.20
C PHE A 134 -12.82 2.60 -5.12
N ASN A 135 -14.06 2.19 -4.81
CA ASN A 135 -14.43 0.78 -4.76
C ASN A 135 -14.67 0.18 -6.17
N ILE A 136 -14.83 -1.15 -6.23
CA ILE A 136 -15.29 -1.82 -7.46
C ILE A 136 -16.79 -1.59 -7.68
N SER A 137 -17.59 -1.58 -6.60
CA SER A 137 -19.05 -1.51 -6.67
C SER A 137 -19.56 -0.08 -6.89
N HIS A 138 -19.72 0.27 -8.17
CA HIS A 138 -20.18 1.56 -8.71
C HIS A 138 -19.14 2.69 -8.72
N GLY A 139 -17.87 2.42 -8.39
CA GLY A 139 -16.82 3.46 -8.38
C GLY A 139 -17.00 4.50 -7.28
N THR A 140 -17.71 4.16 -6.20
CA THR A 140 -17.91 5.01 -5.04
C THR A 140 -16.59 5.22 -4.30
N ARG A 141 -16.28 6.47 -3.98
CA ARG A 141 -15.06 6.82 -3.25
C ARG A 141 -15.10 6.28 -1.81
N LEU A 142 -14.13 5.44 -1.47
CA LEU A 142 -13.88 4.96 -0.11
C LEU A 142 -13.28 6.06 0.76
N ALA A 143 -12.29 6.76 0.22
CA ALA A 143 -11.45 7.70 0.95
C ALA A 143 -10.67 8.61 0.01
N HIS A 144 -10.06 9.65 0.58
CA HIS A 144 -9.10 10.49 -0.13
C HIS A 144 -8.12 11.19 0.80
N ILE A 145 -6.98 11.60 0.25
CA ILE A 145 -6.08 12.58 0.83
C ILE A 145 -6.22 13.84 -0.02
N ARG A 146 -6.60 14.96 0.60
CA ARG A 146 -6.70 16.29 -0.02
C ARG A 146 -5.45 17.08 0.32
N PHE A 147 -4.81 17.61 -0.71
CA PHE A 147 -3.84 18.69 -0.61
C PHE A 147 -4.57 20.00 -0.94
N ALA A 148 -4.88 20.80 0.08
CA ALA A 148 -5.47 22.12 -0.15
C ALA A 148 -4.35 23.07 -0.59
N ASN A 149 -4.45 23.63 -1.79
CA ASN A 149 -3.46 24.59 -2.34
C ASN A 149 -4.09 25.99 -2.49
N GLU A 150 -4.93 26.39 -1.54
CA GLU A 150 -5.67 27.66 -1.58
C GLU A 150 -4.77 28.84 -1.16
N ALA A 151 -5.22 30.08 -1.37
CA ALA A 151 -4.36 31.27 -1.25
C ALA A 151 -3.64 31.47 0.11
N ASN A 152 -4.14 30.86 1.18
CA ASN A 152 -3.50 30.84 2.51
C ASN A 152 -3.50 29.41 3.11
N SER A 153 -3.42 28.37 2.29
CA SER A 153 -3.52 26.98 2.72
C SER A 153 -2.61 26.06 1.92
N SER A 154 -1.76 25.32 2.63
CA SER A 154 -1.04 24.12 2.18
C SER A 154 -1.41 22.89 3.02
N TRP A 155 -2.55 22.95 3.73
CA TRP A 155 -2.97 21.94 4.69
C TRP A 155 -3.38 20.64 4.01
N ILE A 156 -2.96 19.52 4.59
CA ILE A 156 -3.33 18.18 4.16
C ILE A 156 -4.51 17.70 5.01
N TYR A 157 -5.55 17.20 4.35
CA TYR A 157 -6.72 16.60 4.99
C TYR A 157 -6.86 15.15 4.53
N TYR A 158 -7.42 14.29 5.37
CA TYR A 158 -7.95 13.01 4.93
C TYR A 158 -9.48 13.04 4.94
N GLY A 159 -10.11 12.26 4.08
CA GLY A 159 -11.54 11.98 4.13
C GLY A 159 -11.80 10.48 4.14
N ASP A 160 -12.67 10.02 5.04
CA ASP A 160 -12.99 8.61 5.29
C ASP A 160 -14.18 8.09 4.45
N GLY A 161 -14.55 8.86 3.43
CA GLY A 161 -15.73 8.66 2.59
C GLY A 161 -16.98 9.42 3.04
N VAL A 162 -17.02 9.94 4.28
CA VAL A 162 -18.13 10.76 4.81
C VAL A 162 -17.63 12.08 5.38
N GLY A 163 -16.70 12.03 6.34
CA GLY A 163 -16.06 13.19 6.94
C GLY A 163 -14.79 13.63 6.21
N ILE A 164 -14.29 14.81 6.58
CA ILE A 164 -12.97 15.33 6.20
C ILE A 164 -12.30 15.89 7.46
N THR A 165 -11.04 15.57 7.71
CA THR A 165 -10.27 15.92 8.91
C THR A 165 -8.90 16.50 8.53
N ASN A 166 -8.51 17.62 9.13
CA ASN A 166 -7.19 18.22 8.93
C ASN A 166 -6.12 17.44 9.72
N THR A 167 -5.08 16.97 9.03
CA THR A 167 -3.96 16.18 9.59
C THR A 167 -3.05 16.99 10.52
N GLN A 168 -3.14 18.33 10.50
CA GLN A 168 -2.17 19.27 11.05
C GLN A 168 -0.79 19.22 10.36
N VAL A 169 -0.68 18.58 9.19
CA VAL A 169 0.51 18.59 8.34
C VAL A 169 0.27 19.49 7.12
N ASN A 170 1.32 20.16 6.67
CA ASN A 170 1.34 20.91 5.40
C ASN A 170 2.33 20.25 4.45
N PHE A 171 2.04 20.32 3.14
CA PHE A 171 3.07 20.12 2.11
C PHE A 171 3.78 21.44 1.82
N ILE A 172 4.89 21.39 1.09
CA ILE A 172 5.67 22.57 0.66
C ILE A 172 5.43 22.77 -0.85
N PRO A 173 4.77 23.86 -1.30
CA PRO A 173 4.56 24.09 -2.72
C PRO A 173 5.89 24.23 -3.48
N GLY A 174 6.02 23.53 -4.59
CA GLY A 174 7.21 23.47 -5.44
C GLY A 174 8.19 22.34 -5.12
N GLU A 175 8.09 21.70 -3.94
CA GLU A 175 8.92 20.54 -3.58
C GLU A 175 8.30 19.22 -4.04
N ILE A 176 9.12 18.16 -4.06
CA ILE A 176 8.69 16.78 -4.32
C ILE A 176 8.57 16.04 -2.99
N HIS A 177 7.43 15.39 -2.77
CA HIS A 177 7.11 14.63 -1.57
C HIS A 177 6.77 13.19 -1.91
N LEU A 178 7.18 12.25 -1.05
CA LEU A 178 6.78 10.84 -1.13
C LEU A 178 5.47 10.61 -0.38
N LEU A 179 4.39 10.34 -1.09
CA LEU A 179 3.13 9.89 -0.48
C LEU A 179 3.11 8.36 -0.39
N LEU A 180 2.97 7.85 0.84
CA LEU A 180 2.75 6.43 1.14
C LEU A 180 1.39 6.24 1.82
N VAL A 181 0.57 5.33 1.29
CA VAL A 181 -0.75 4.99 1.85
C VAL A 181 -0.87 3.47 2.04
N ARG A 182 -1.25 3.04 3.24
CA ARG A 182 -1.50 1.64 3.58
C ARG A 182 -2.98 1.42 3.85
N ILE A 183 -3.57 0.39 3.23
CA ILE A 183 -4.99 0.05 3.34
C ILE A 183 -5.13 -1.44 3.65
N ASP A 184 -5.73 -1.76 4.79
CA ASP A 184 -6.26 -3.08 5.12
C ASP A 184 -7.78 -3.06 4.93
N LEU A 185 -8.24 -3.70 3.86
CA LEU A 185 -9.66 -3.80 3.50
C LEU A 185 -10.45 -4.74 4.42
N VAL A 186 -9.78 -5.64 5.16
CA VAL A 186 -10.43 -6.63 6.02
C VAL A 186 -10.67 -6.04 7.41
N MET A 187 -9.62 -5.52 8.04
CA MET A 187 -9.69 -4.72 9.28
C MET A 187 -10.54 -3.45 9.13
N ASN A 188 -10.77 -2.98 7.90
CA ASN A 188 -11.25 -1.64 7.59
C ASN A 188 -10.37 -0.59 8.27
N ARG A 189 -9.09 -0.54 7.89
CA ARG A 189 -8.10 0.37 8.45
C ARG A 189 -7.21 0.92 7.35
N TRP A 190 -6.98 2.23 7.36
CA TRP A 190 -6.00 2.87 6.50
C TRP A 190 -5.17 3.91 7.25
N SER A 191 -3.97 4.15 6.74
CA SER A 191 -2.99 5.10 7.28
C SER A 191 -2.25 5.75 6.12
N ALA A 192 -1.78 6.98 6.29
CA ALA A 192 -0.96 7.64 5.28
C ALA A 192 0.19 8.43 5.89
N TYR A 193 1.24 8.61 5.09
CA TYR A 193 2.48 9.25 5.46
C TYR A 193 2.95 10.12 4.29
N LEU A 194 3.50 11.31 4.59
CA LEU A 194 4.21 12.14 3.63
C LEU A 194 5.66 12.25 4.09
N ASP A 195 6.62 11.87 3.25
CA ASP A 195 8.06 11.82 3.58
C ASP A 195 8.37 10.99 4.85
N GLY A 196 7.54 9.97 5.10
CA GLY A 196 7.58 9.15 6.32
C GLY A 196 6.92 9.78 7.55
N ILE A 197 6.55 11.06 7.52
CA ILE A 197 5.78 11.73 8.58
C ILE A 197 4.32 11.24 8.53
N PRO A 198 3.76 10.66 9.62
CA PRO A 198 2.39 10.17 9.60
C PRO A 198 1.37 11.32 9.49
N LEU A 199 0.50 11.24 8.48
CA LEU A 199 -0.66 12.12 8.30
C LEU A 199 -1.82 11.70 9.21
N PHE A 200 -2.02 10.37 9.34
CA PHE A 200 -2.97 9.72 10.26
C PHE A 200 -2.69 8.21 10.28
N ASN A 201 -3.11 7.54 11.36
CA ASN A 201 -2.87 6.11 11.58
C ASN A 201 -4.15 5.37 11.94
N GLY A 202 -4.40 4.22 11.30
CA GLY A 202 -5.44 3.27 11.71
C GLY A 202 -6.87 3.81 11.69
N VAL A 203 -7.19 4.75 10.80
CA VAL A 203 -8.54 5.30 10.61
C VAL A 203 -9.41 4.29 9.83
N PRO A 204 -10.72 4.15 10.07
CA PRO A 204 -11.60 3.31 9.24
C PRO A 204 -12.10 4.04 7.98
N PHE A 205 -12.64 3.30 7.01
CA PHE A 205 -13.56 3.88 6.02
C PHE A 205 -14.97 3.90 6.61
N THR A 206 -15.62 5.07 6.57
CA THR A 206 -16.95 5.32 7.17
C THR A 206 -18.07 5.17 6.15
N ALA A 207 -17.82 5.38 4.85
CA ALA A 207 -18.83 5.23 3.78
C ALA A 207 -19.34 3.79 3.53
N LEU A 208 -18.96 2.82 4.36
CA LEU A 208 -19.25 1.39 4.21
C LEU A 208 -20.09 0.80 5.34
N THR A 209 -20.74 1.63 6.17
CA THR A 209 -21.66 1.16 7.23
C THR A 209 -22.97 0.63 6.65
N GLY A 210 -23.00 -0.64 6.25
CA GLY A 210 -24.25 -1.32 5.87
C GLY A 210 -24.07 -2.74 5.35
N THR A 211 -23.08 -3.00 4.48
CA THR A 211 -22.85 -4.34 3.90
C THR A 211 -21.36 -4.68 3.78
N SER A 212 -21.04 -5.97 3.95
CA SER A 212 -19.67 -6.48 3.80
C SER A 212 -19.16 -6.45 2.35
N ALA A 213 -20.05 -6.34 1.37
CA ALA A 213 -19.72 -6.34 -0.06
C ALA A 213 -18.96 -5.08 -0.55
N GLY A 214 -18.92 -3.99 0.23
CA GLY A 214 -18.37 -2.71 -0.22
C GLY A 214 -16.84 -2.55 -0.12
N ARG A 215 -16.14 -3.36 0.67
CA ARG A 215 -14.70 -3.20 0.97
C ARG A 215 -13.80 -3.76 -0.14
N THR A 216 -13.78 -3.10 -1.28
CA THR A 216 -12.94 -3.44 -2.45
C THR A 216 -12.19 -2.19 -2.91
N LEU A 217 -11.02 -2.31 -3.53
CA LEU A 217 -10.32 -1.19 -4.18
C LEU A 217 -10.39 -1.39 -5.71
N GLY A 218 -11.31 -0.67 -6.36
CA GLY A 218 -11.49 -0.70 -7.82
C GLY A 218 -10.44 0.12 -8.54
N SER A 219 -10.20 1.36 -8.11
CA SER A 219 -9.17 2.23 -8.68
C SER A 219 -8.55 3.16 -7.64
N VAL A 220 -7.34 3.62 -7.94
CA VAL A 220 -6.72 4.80 -7.32
C VAL A 220 -6.67 5.89 -8.37
N GLY A 221 -6.87 7.16 -8.01
CA GLY A 221 -6.87 8.26 -8.97
C GLY A 221 -6.53 9.61 -8.36
N ALA A 222 -6.13 10.54 -9.22
CA ALA A 222 -5.90 11.93 -8.86
C ALA A 222 -7.09 12.80 -9.30
N GLU A 223 -7.53 13.72 -8.43
CA GLU A 223 -8.51 14.74 -8.79
C GLU A 223 -7.92 16.15 -8.64
N TRP A 224 -8.33 17.05 -9.52
CA TRP A 224 -8.18 18.50 -9.40
C TRP A 224 -9.58 19.09 -9.30
N ARG A 225 -9.87 19.84 -8.23
CA ARG A 225 -11.18 20.48 -8.01
C ARG A 225 -11.05 21.96 -7.82
N ARG A 226 -11.91 22.68 -8.55
CA ARG A 226 -12.01 24.12 -8.45
C ARG A 226 -12.48 24.56 -7.07
N SER A 227 -11.67 25.34 -6.35
CA SER A 227 -12.08 25.96 -5.08
C SER A 227 -12.78 27.30 -5.30
N GLY A 228 -12.56 27.97 -6.44
CA GLY A 228 -13.12 29.27 -6.78
C GLY A 228 -14.22 29.29 -7.85
N LEU A 229 -14.53 30.50 -8.33
CA LEU A 229 -15.41 30.74 -9.48
C LEU A 229 -14.75 30.39 -10.82
N SER A 230 -13.44 30.64 -10.92
CA SER A 230 -12.59 30.31 -12.07
C SER A 230 -11.49 29.34 -11.66
N TRP A 231 -10.93 28.62 -12.63
CA TRP A 231 -9.86 27.65 -12.41
C TRP A 231 -8.50 28.35 -12.27
N GLY A 232 -7.64 27.80 -11.42
CA GLY A 232 -6.22 28.13 -11.39
C GLY A 232 -5.45 27.56 -12.58
N ASP A 233 -4.16 27.88 -12.62
CA ASP A 233 -3.15 27.21 -13.45
C ASP A 233 -2.22 26.33 -12.60
N ASN A 234 -2.53 26.17 -11.30
CA ASN A 234 -1.83 25.23 -10.42
C ASN A 234 -1.92 23.78 -10.93
N TRP A 235 -0.97 22.97 -10.52
CA TRP A 235 -0.85 21.57 -10.95
C TRP A 235 -0.17 20.69 -9.91
N MET A 236 -0.47 19.40 -10.00
CA MET A 236 0.18 18.33 -9.24
C MET A 236 0.91 17.39 -10.21
N LEU A 237 2.23 17.30 -10.01
CA LEU A 237 3.12 16.27 -10.54
C LEU A 237 2.76 14.92 -9.92
N ILE A 238 2.86 13.87 -10.72
CA ILE A 238 2.70 12.48 -10.32
C ILE A 238 3.82 11.66 -10.99
N ALA A 239 4.68 11.03 -10.18
CA ALA A 239 5.73 10.12 -10.61
C ALA A 239 5.76 8.86 -9.72
N ASP A 240 6.48 7.82 -10.16
CA ASP A 240 6.67 6.54 -9.46
C ASP A 240 5.37 5.95 -8.88
N TRP A 241 4.30 5.97 -9.68
CA TRP A 241 2.97 5.53 -9.24
C TRP A 241 2.94 4.01 -9.12
N GLN A 242 2.87 3.49 -7.89
CA GLN A 242 2.87 2.06 -7.62
C GLN A 242 1.74 1.62 -6.67
N VAL A 243 1.17 0.45 -6.96
CA VAL A 243 0.24 -0.28 -6.08
C VAL A 243 0.75 -1.69 -5.87
N ARG A 244 1.02 -2.05 -4.60
CA ARG A 244 1.53 -3.35 -4.16
C ARG A 244 0.52 -4.03 -3.23
N MET A 245 0.39 -5.35 -3.32
CA MET A 245 -0.23 -6.17 -2.27
C MET A 245 0.87 -6.69 -1.35
N MET A 246 0.86 -6.25 -0.10
CA MET A 246 1.92 -6.54 0.87
C MET A 246 1.60 -7.81 1.64
N PRO A 247 2.58 -8.72 1.82
CA PRO A 247 2.35 -10.02 2.42
C PRO A 247 1.85 -9.92 3.86
N LEU A 248 1.03 -10.89 4.29
CA LEU A 248 0.61 -11.05 5.69
C LEU A 248 1.79 -10.95 6.66
N GLN A 249 1.73 -9.96 7.57
CA GLN A 249 2.80 -9.70 8.52
C GLN A 249 2.71 -10.66 9.73
N LEU A 250 3.85 -11.24 10.11
CA LEU A 250 3.99 -12.05 11.31
C LEU A 250 4.19 -11.15 12.54
N ASN A 251 3.50 -11.43 13.64
CA ASN A 251 3.75 -10.77 14.93
C ASN A 251 5.03 -11.29 15.59
N SER A 252 5.38 -12.56 15.38
CA SER A 252 6.67 -13.14 15.82
C SER A 252 6.96 -14.47 15.12
N ALA A 253 8.23 -14.81 14.90
CA ALA A 253 8.66 -16.15 14.54
C ALA A 253 9.95 -16.48 15.32
N ALA A 254 9.90 -17.43 16.25
CA ALA A 254 10.98 -17.70 17.21
C ALA A 254 10.93 -19.13 17.76
N ARG A 255 12.03 -19.64 18.34
CA ARG A 255 11.99 -20.89 19.11
C ARG A 255 11.42 -20.66 20.51
N ASP A 256 10.71 -21.65 21.04
CA ASP A 256 10.29 -21.70 22.44
C ASP A 256 11.35 -22.38 23.34
N GLY A 257 11.09 -22.39 24.66
CA GLY A 257 11.97 -23.01 25.66
C GLY A 257 12.01 -24.55 25.62
N ALA A 258 11.16 -25.20 24.83
CA ALA A 258 11.23 -26.64 24.54
C ALA A 258 11.98 -26.93 23.23
N GLY A 259 12.36 -25.90 22.47
CA GLY A 259 13.11 -25.97 21.21
C GLY A 259 12.24 -25.99 19.95
N GLY A 260 10.90 -26.06 20.09
CA GLY A 260 9.95 -25.99 18.99
C GLY A 260 9.93 -24.62 18.33
N PHE A 261 9.51 -24.52 17.06
CA PHE A 261 9.45 -23.25 16.35
C PHE A 261 8.03 -22.68 16.33
N VAL A 262 7.86 -21.49 16.93
CA VAL A 262 6.57 -20.84 17.13
C VAL A 262 6.41 -19.64 16.20
N ILE A 263 5.31 -19.64 15.44
CA ILE A 263 4.91 -18.56 14.54
C ILE A 263 3.62 -17.94 15.09
N ARG A 264 3.57 -16.61 15.14
CA ARG A 264 2.36 -15.86 15.50
C ARG A 264 2.03 -14.82 14.46
N TRP A 265 0.75 -14.68 14.14
CA TRP A 265 0.20 -13.70 13.20
C TRP A 265 -1.20 -13.32 13.68
N THR A 266 -1.75 -12.24 13.12
CA THR A 266 -3.11 -11.80 13.44
C THR A 266 -4.09 -12.48 12.50
N GLY A 267 -5.09 -13.15 13.07
CA GLY A 267 -6.20 -13.76 12.35
C GLY A 267 -7.31 -12.76 12.04
N ASP A 268 -7.84 -12.86 10.83
CA ASP A 268 -8.97 -12.10 10.31
C ASP A 268 -10.29 -12.89 10.43
N PRO A 269 -11.40 -12.29 10.89
CA PRO A 269 -12.74 -12.86 10.76
C PRO A 269 -13.06 -13.27 9.32
N ALA A 270 -13.82 -14.37 9.19
CA ALA A 270 -14.16 -14.98 7.91
C ALA A 270 -12.92 -15.37 7.05
N ARG A 271 -11.80 -15.74 7.69
CA ARG A 271 -10.63 -16.34 7.01
C ARG A 271 -10.14 -17.60 7.66
N SER A 272 -9.76 -18.55 6.82
CA SER A 272 -8.96 -19.71 7.20
C SER A 272 -7.46 -19.43 6.96
N TYR A 273 -6.58 -20.20 7.57
CA TYR A 273 -5.13 -20.09 7.37
C TYR A 273 -4.48 -21.48 7.27
N GLN A 274 -3.44 -21.59 6.44
CA GLN A 274 -2.63 -22.78 6.32
C GLN A 274 -1.16 -22.41 6.53
N ILE A 275 -0.51 -23.04 7.51
CA ILE A 275 0.96 -23.01 7.61
C ILE A 275 1.52 -23.96 6.56
N GLN A 276 2.35 -23.44 5.68
CA GLN A 276 3.15 -24.26 4.78
C GLN A 276 4.61 -24.24 5.23
N HIS A 277 5.31 -25.35 5.04
CA HIS A 277 6.75 -25.42 5.25
C HIS A 277 7.49 -25.83 3.98
N SER A 278 8.76 -25.45 3.90
CA SER A 278 9.68 -25.87 2.86
C SER A 278 11.04 -26.12 3.49
N ASP A 279 11.75 -27.13 3.03
CA ASP A 279 13.12 -27.41 3.50
C ASP A 279 14.16 -26.63 2.66
N GLU A 280 13.75 -26.03 1.52
CA GLU A 280 14.62 -25.44 0.48
C GLU A 280 14.06 -24.17 -0.22
N LEU A 281 12.93 -23.61 0.26
CA LEU A 281 12.12 -22.52 -0.35
C LEU A 281 11.44 -22.84 -1.71
N GLY A 282 11.78 -23.95 -2.37
CA GLY A 282 11.16 -24.44 -3.60
C GLY A 282 9.77 -25.05 -3.38
N GLU A 283 9.70 -26.34 -3.02
CA GLU A 283 8.43 -27.03 -2.74
C GLU A 283 7.82 -26.59 -1.39
N TRP A 284 6.52 -26.28 -1.36
CA TRP A 284 5.79 -25.87 -0.14
C TRP A 284 4.73 -26.90 0.26
N LYS A 285 4.86 -27.45 1.47
CA LYS A 285 4.17 -28.65 1.95
C LYS A 285 3.18 -28.31 3.08
N ASN A 286 2.00 -28.94 3.06
CA ASN A 286 0.93 -28.75 4.06
C ASN A 286 0.91 -29.85 5.15
N THR A 287 2.02 -30.55 5.35
CA THR A 287 2.05 -31.85 6.05
C THR A 287 2.23 -31.78 7.57
N LEU A 288 2.32 -30.59 8.18
CA LEU A 288 2.55 -30.45 9.62
C LEU A 288 1.23 -30.63 10.41
N PRO A 289 1.21 -31.41 11.51
CA PRO A 289 0.04 -31.51 12.38
C PRO A 289 -0.38 -30.14 12.93
N GLY A 290 -1.69 -29.85 12.94
CA GLY A 290 -2.21 -28.57 13.46
C GLY A 290 -1.87 -27.33 12.61
N SER A 291 -1.38 -27.51 11.38
CA SER A 291 -1.03 -26.41 10.47
C SER A 291 -2.23 -25.70 9.83
N THR A 292 -3.41 -26.32 9.83
CA THR A 292 -4.65 -25.76 9.29
C THR A 292 -5.46 -25.10 10.40
N PHE A 293 -5.77 -23.81 10.22
CA PHE A 293 -6.59 -23.01 11.12
C PHE A 293 -7.94 -22.75 10.43
N PRO A 294 -9.08 -23.11 11.05
CA PRO A 294 -10.40 -22.95 10.45
C PRO A 294 -10.78 -21.47 10.30
N THR A 295 -11.92 -21.21 9.66
CA THR A 295 -12.49 -19.86 9.51
C THR A 295 -12.63 -19.16 10.88
N GLN A 296 -11.90 -18.07 11.09
CA GLN A 296 -11.95 -17.34 12.36
C GLN A 296 -13.24 -16.54 12.50
N THR A 297 -13.74 -16.44 13.73
CA THR A 297 -14.95 -15.67 14.07
C THR A 297 -14.65 -14.25 14.54
N ASN A 298 -13.47 -14.02 15.12
CA ASN A 298 -13.02 -12.76 15.72
C ASN A 298 -11.59 -12.43 15.26
N HIS A 299 -11.20 -11.16 15.35
CA HIS A 299 -9.79 -10.78 15.26
C HIS A 299 -9.04 -11.27 16.51
N GLY A 300 -7.83 -11.81 16.34
CA GLY A 300 -7.00 -12.27 17.46
C GLY A 300 -5.63 -12.76 17.01
N ILE A 301 -4.70 -12.94 17.96
CA ILE A 301 -3.38 -13.52 17.66
C ILE A 301 -3.53 -15.04 17.55
N LEU A 302 -3.24 -15.57 16.37
CA LEU A 302 -3.07 -17.00 16.14
C LEU A 302 -1.62 -17.41 16.40
N SER A 303 -1.44 -18.67 16.80
CA SER A 303 -0.13 -19.23 17.12
C SER A 303 -0.06 -20.67 16.61
N PHE A 304 1.01 -20.98 15.88
CA PHE A 304 1.36 -22.33 15.45
C PHE A 304 2.73 -22.69 16.05
N THR A 305 2.91 -23.96 16.44
CA THR A 305 4.19 -24.47 16.94
C THR A 305 4.55 -25.75 16.19
N ASP A 306 5.65 -25.74 15.43
CA ASP A 306 6.29 -26.98 14.94
C ASP A 306 7.13 -27.57 16.08
N SER A 307 6.55 -28.54 16.78
CA SER A 307 7.16 -29.29 17.89
C SER A 307 7.88 -30.56 17.43
N GLY A 308 8.00 -30.80 16.12
CA GLY A 308 8.69 -31.95 15.56
C GLY A 308 10.22 -31.87 15.75
N ALA A 309 10.90 -32.98 15.42
CA ALA A 309 12.34 -32.97 15.25
C ALA A 309 12.69 -32.13 14.01
N LEU A 310 13.04 -30.85 14.23
CA LEU A 310 13.30 -29.90 13.16
C LEU A 310 14.61 -30.26 12.42
N PRO A 311 14.61 -30.30 11.07
CA PRO A 311 15.83 -30.44 10.30
C PRO A 311 16.74 -29.21 10.48
N ALA A 312 18.00 -29.32 10.05
CA ALA A 312 18.99 -28.25 10.21
C ALA A 312 18.54 -26.90 9.60
N GLN A 313 17.69 -26.94 8.57
CA GLN A 313 17.06 -25.79 7.96
C GLN A 313 15.62 -26.14 7.57
N ARG A 314 14.66 -25.29 7.95
CA ARG A 314 13.27 -25.31 7.51
C ARG A 314 12.74 -23.87 7.46
N PHE A 315 11.99 -23.58 6.42
CA PHE A 315 11.31 -22.32 6.19
C PHE A 315 9.80 -22.51 6.36
N TYR A 316 9.10 -21.45 6.72
CA TYR A 316 7.66 -21.45 6.94
C TYR A 316 7.01 -20.23 6.32
N ARG A 317 5.77 -20.36 5.86
CA ARG A 317 4.90 -19.23 5.51
C ARG A 317 3.49 -19.47 6.02
N VAL A 318 2.84 -18.39 6.46
CA VAL A 318 1.42 -18.37 6.76
C VAL A 318 0.69 -18.00 5.48
N LEU A 319 -0.13 -18.90 4.93
CA LEU A 319 -0.95 -18.62 3.76
C LEU A 319 -2.39 -18.39 4.21
N ARG A 320 -2.92 -17.19 3.95
CA ARG A 320 -4.33 -16.85 4.24
C ARG A 320 -5.23 -17.35 3.12
N THR A 321 -6.26 -18.11 3.48
CA THR A 321 -7.21 -18.70 2.54
C THR A 321 -8.62 -18.11 2.73
N PRO A 322 -9.51 -18.24 1.73
CA PRO A 322 -10.93 -17.90 1.87
C PRO A 322 -11.66 -18.61 3.03
#